data_AF-A0A3D4CJC2-F1
#
_entry.id   AF-A0A3D4CJC2-F1
#
_cell.length_a   1.000
_cell.length_b   1.000
_cell.length_c   1.000
_cell.angle_alpha   90.00
_cell.angle_beta   90.00
_cell.angle_gamma   90.00
#
_symmetry.space_group_name_H-M   'P 1'
#
loop_
_entity.id
_entity.type
_entity.pdbx_description
1 polymer ?
#
loop_
_entity_poly.entity_id
_entity_poly.type
_entity_poly.pdbx_seq_one_letter_code
_entity_poly.pdbx_strand_id
1 'polypeptide(L)'
;FKEENKIIYIDKSFDDELESPTQYLFEWIKPYGFNYTQSKEILASIAKTGRLFYSENYILTIDRKQLIISAKENSNTNETHFKYLNDLQKAFEVQLIDKPNLTSFHADPKYGYFDLGKITFPLMLRTWQAGDKFKPFGMKELKKLSDFFVDEKIPRNDKNCIPVLTDANDNIIWICGFRTDDRFKISDKTKKILLLKMIN
;
A
#
# COMPACT_ATOMS: atom_id res chain seq x y z
N PHE A 1 -0.87 10.22 -24.41
CA PHE A 1 0.06 11.00 -23.57
C PHE A 1 -0.60 12.28 -23.15
N LYS A 2 -0.61 12.58 -21.85
CA LYS A 2 -1.00 13.88 -21.32
C LYS A 2 0.00 14.28 -20.25
N GLU A 3 0.50 15.50 -20.30
CA GLU A 3 1.39 16.07 -19.28
C GLU A 3 0.68 17.27 -18.64
N GLU A 4 0.47 17.20 -17.32
CA GLU A 4 -0.11 18.30 -16.53
C GLU A 4 0.67 18.42 -15.23
N ASN A 5 1.14 19.63 -14.88
CA ASN A 5 1.85 19.88 -13.61
C ASN A 5 3.03 18.93 -13.31
N LYS A 6 3.83 18.56 -14.33
CA LYS A 6 4.94 17.58 -14.22
C LYS A 6 4.50 16.14 -13.88
N ILE A 7 3.25 15.81 -14.14
CA ILE A 7 2.69 14.47 -14.03
C ILE A 7 2.37 13.97 -15.43
N ILE A 8 2.81 12.75 -15.74
CA ILE A 8 2.56 12.10 -17.02
C ILE A 8 1.50 11.02 -16.85
N TYR A 9 0.54 11.01 -17.77
CA TYR A 9 -0.52 10.02 -17.84
C TYR A 9 -0.40 9.19 -19.12
N ILE A 10 -0.42 7.87 -18.95
CA ILE A 10 -0.40 6.87 -20.02
C ILE A 10 -1.68 6.06 -19.92
N ASP A 11 -2.59 6.17 -20.89
CA ASP A 11 -3.84 5.40 -20.91
C ASP A 11 -3.55 3.89 -21.00
N LYS A 12 -4.25 3.04 -20.26
CA LYS A 12 -3.98 1.58 -20.29
C LYS A 12 -4.47 0.88 -21.56
N SER A 13 -5.25 1.53 -22.42
CA SER A 13 -5.76 0.91 -23.65
C SER A 13 -4.63 0.35 -24.55
N PHE A 14 -3.41 0.87 -24.41
CA PHE A 14 -2.25 0.37 -25.17
C PHE A 14 -1.94 -1.12 -24.94
N ASP A 15 -2.33 -1.70 -23.79
CA ASP A 15 -2.04 -3.09 -23.46
C ASP A 15 -2.78 -4.06 -24.39
N ASP A 16 -4.01 -3.68 -24.77
CA ASP A 16 -4.86 -4.45 -25.67
C ASP A 16 -4.66 -4.06 -27.15
N GLU A 17 -4.20 -2.83 -27.43
CA GLU A 17 -4.13 -2.26 -28.78
C GLU A 17 -2.80 -2.51 -29.52
N LEU A 18 -1.73 -2.89 -28.80
CA LEU A 18 -0.38 -3.00 -29.38
C LEU A 18 0.12 -4.44 -29.43
N GLU A 19 0.86 -4.80 -30.49
CA GLU A 19 1.46 -6.13 -30.64
C GLU A 19 2.61 -6.41 -29.66
N SER A 20 3.23 -5.37 -29.09
CA SER A 20 4.36 -5.50 -28.15
C SER A 20 4.28 -4.46 -27.01
N PRO A 21 3.25 -4.55 -26.15
CA PRO A 21 2.95 -3.51 -25.16
C PRO A 21 4.09 -3.28 -24.16
N THR A 22 4.87 -4.31 -23.85
CA THR A 22 6.06 -4.18 -22.99
C THR A 22 7.14 -3.28 -23.62
N GLN A 23 7.41 -3.43 -24.92
CA GLN A 23 8.45 -2.66 -25.60
C GLN A 23 8.04 -1.19 -25.69
N TYR A 24 6.79 -0.93 -26.08
CA TYR A 24 6.25 0.43 -26.12
C TYR A 24 6.26 1.08 -24.74
N LEU A 25 5.77 0.38 -23.72
CA LEU A 25 5.80 0.88 -22.35
C LEU A 25 7.23 1.23 -21.93
N PHE A 26 8.21 0.35 -22.19
CA PHE A 26 9.62 0.62 -21.91
C PHE A 26 10.13 1.90 -22.58
N GLU A 27 9.91 2.08 -23.87
CA GLU A 27 10.36 3.31 -24.57
C GLU A 27 9.72 4.57 -23.96
N TRP A 28 8.48 4.49 -23.50
CA TRP A 28 7.78 5.62 -22.89
C TRP A 28 8.23 5.94 -21.47
N ILE A 29 8.62 4.93 -20.69
CA ILE A 29 8.99 5.10 -19.27
C ILE A 29 10.49 5.19 -19.03
N LYS A 30 11.31 4.82 -20.01
CA LYS A 30 12.77 4.90 -19.98
C LYS A 30 13.31 6.32 -19.67
N PRO A 31 12.75 7.42 -20.23
CA PRO A 31 13.18 8.78 -19.88
C PRO A 31 13.03 9.11 -18.39
N TYR A 32 12.14 8.41 -17.68
CA TYR A 32 11.90 8.58 -16.24
C TYR A 32 12.70 7.59 -15.40
N GLY A 33 13.64 6.85 -15.98
CA GLY A 33 14.59 5.97 -15.28
C GLY A 33 14.06 4.56 -14.97
N PHE A 34 12.93 4.16 -15.54
CA PHE A 34 12.43 2.79 -15.42
C PHE A 34 13.09 1.88 -16.45
N ASN A 35 13.43 0.66 -16.03
CA ASN A 35 14.10 -0.31 -16.89
C ASN A 35 13.12 -1.33 -17.50
N TYR A 36 13.60 -2.10 -18.47
CA TYR A 36 12.80 -3.08 -19.20
C TYR A 36 12.20 -4.18 -18.32
N THR A 37 12.92 -4.61 -17.28
CA THR A 37 12.40 -5.58 -16.30
C THR A 37 11.21 -4.99 -15.55
N GLN A 38 11.30 -3.74 -15.12
CA GLN A 38 10.18 -3.03 -14.48
C GLN A 38 9.01 -2.88 -15.44
N SER A 39 9.22 -2.61 -16.73
CA SER A 39 8.14 -2.57 -17.72
C SER A 39 7.35 -3.88 -17.77
N LYS A 40 8.04 -5.03 -17.72
CA LYS A 40 7.38 -6.35 -17.66
C LYS A 40 6.57 -6.51 -16.37
N GLU A 41 7.13 -6.12 -15.23
CA GLU A 41 6.44 -6.23 -13.94
C GLU A 41 5.22 -5.30 -13.84
N ILE A 42 5.31 -4.08 -14.40
CA ILE A 42 4.22 -3.12 -14.51
C ILE A 42 3.07 -3.74 -15.32
N LEU A 43 3.39 -4.28 -16.50
CA LEU A 43 2.39 -4.88 -17.38
C LEU A 43 1.72 -6.11 -16.74
N ALA A 44 2.51 -7.00 -16.13
CA ALA A 44 1.99 -8.14 -15.38
C ALA A 44 1.10 -7.74 -14.18
N SER A 45 1.10 -6.47 -13.81
CA SER A 45 0.34 -5.90 -12.70
C SER A 45 -0.70 -4.88 -13.14
N ILE A 46 -0.93 -4.70 -14.43
CA ILE A 46 -1.72 -3.58 -14.97
C ILE A 46 -3.16 -3.55 -14.46
N ALA A 47 -3.73 -4.70 -14.09
CA ALA A 47 -5.05 -4.80 -13.46
C ALA A 47 -5.07 -4.41 -11.96
N LYS A 48 -3.91 -4.36 -11.29
CA LYS A 48 -3.78 -4.09 -9.85
C LYS A 48 -3.64 -2.60 -9.58
N THR A 49 -4.77 -1.90 -9.57
CA THR A 49 -4.84 -0.46 -9.24
C THR A 49 -4.21 -0.19 -7.87
N GLY A 50 -3.53 0.95 -7.75
CA GLY A 50 -2.76 1.36 -6.59
C GLY A 50 -1.28 1.00 -6.70
N ARG A 51 -0.87 -0.07 -7.37
CA ARG A 51 0.53 -0.54 -7.34
C ARG A 51 1.53 0.52 -7.81
N LEU A 52 2.67 0.61 -7.10
CA LEU A 52 3.76 1.57 -7.36
C LEU A 52 5.01 0.89 -7.90
N PHE A 53 5.73 1.63 -8.74
CA PHE A 53 7.06 1.30 -9.24
C PHE A 53 7.95 2.52 -9.09
N TYR A 54 9.23 2.30 -8.76
CA TYR A 54 10.17 3.37 -8.46
C TYR A 54 11.34 3.36 -9.44
N SER A 55 11.72 4.54 -9.95
CA SER A 55 13.02 4.78 -10.59
C SER A 55 13.90 5.60 -9.65
N GLU A 56 15.01 6.16 -10.13
CA GLU A 56 15.84 7.08 -9.33
C GLU A 56 15.06 8.31 -8.88
N ASN A 57 14.39 9.00 -9.81
CA ASN A 57 13.77 10.32 -9.60
C ASN A 57 12.24 10.34 -9.81
N TYR A 58 11.61 9.20 -10.13
CA TYR A 58 10.17 9.15 -10.43
C TYR A 58 9.48 7.96 -9.75
N ILE A 59 8.17 8.07 -9.65
CA ILE A 59 7.25 7.02 -9.20
C ILE A 59 6.21 6.82 -10.28
N LEU A 60 5.94 5.57 -10.65
CA LEU A 60 4.87 5.16 -11.56
C LEU A 60 3.78 4.44 -10.77
N THR A 61 2.53 4.84 -10.96
CA THR A 61 1.36 4.33 -10.26
C THR A 61 0.36 3.77 -11.25
N ILE A 62 -0.18 2.59 -10.92
CA ILE A 62 -1.28 1.99 -11.68
C ILE A 62 -2.60 2.57 -11.16
N ASP A 63 -3.27 3.44 -11.93
CA ASP A 63 -4.62 3.96 -11.64
C ASP A 63 -5.67 3.19 -12.47
N ARG A 64 -6.98 3.35 -12.22
CA ARG A 64 -8.04 2.55 -12.85
C ARG A 64 -7.97 2.54 -14.39
N LYS A 65 -7.71 3.69 -15.01
CA LYS A 65 -7.68 3.84 -16.48
C LYS A 65 -6.29 4.10 -17.06
N GLN A 66 -5.30 4.39 -16.22
CA GLN A 66 -4.05 4.98 -16.67
C GLN A 66 -2.89 4.57 -15.77
N LEU A 67 -1.67 4.65 -16.30
CA LEU A 67 -0.44 4.71 -15.53
C LEU A 67 -0.10 6.18 -15.31
N ILE A 68 0.33 6.52 -14.10
CA ILE A 68 0.64 7.90 -13.69
C ILE A 68 2.10 7.96 -13.27
N ILE A 69 2.91 8.82 -13.90
CA ILE A 69 4.30 9.04 -13.52
C ILE A 69 4.42 10.43 -12.89
N SER A 70 5.03 10.48 -11.71
CA SER A 70 5.28 11.73 -10.99
C SER A 70 6.71 11.80 -10.48
N ALA A 71 7.31 12.98 -10.49
CA ALA A 71 8.62 13.21 -9.89
C ALA A 71 8.60 12.90 -8.38
N LYS A 72 9.68 12.28 -7.90
CA LYS A 72 10.04 12.25 -6.50
C LYS A 72 10.37 13.68 -6.09
N GLU A 73 9.60 14.26 -5.18
CA GLU A 73 9.99 15.56 -4.63
C GLU A 73 11.31 15.40 -3.87
N ASN A 74 12.27 16.29 -4.15
CA ASN A 74 13.57 16.35 -3.49
C ASN A 74 13.40 16.85 -2.06
N SER A 75 12.84 16.01 -1.23
CA SER A 75 13.03 16.03 0.21
C SER A 75 13.63 14.69 0.59
N ASN A 76 14.54 14.72 1.56
CA ASN A 76 15.29 13.57 2.09
C ASN A 76 14.55 12.26 1.89
N THR A 77 15.27 11.22 1.44
CA THR A 77 14.84 9.84 1.09
C THR A 77 13.91 9.10 2.09
N ASN A 78 13.45 9.78 3.13
CA ASN A 78 12.33 9.41 3.97
C ASN A 78 10.97 9.94 3.47
N GLU A 79 10.82 10.97 2.63
CA GLU A 79 9.49 11.56 2.34
C GLU A 79 8.77 11.02 1.08
N THR A 80 9.46 10.32 0.18
CA THR A 80 8.85 9.90 -1.10
C THR A 80 8.02 8.61 -1.02
N HIS A 81 8.07 7.88 0.09
CA HIS A 81 7.03 6.89 0.42
C HIS A 81 5.73 7.56 0.92
N PHE A 82 5.75 8.87 1.21
CA PHE A 82 4.71 9.56 1.96
C PHE A 82 3.69 10.29 1.08
N LYS A 83 3.92 10.44 -0.23
CA LYS A 83 2.96 11.14 -1.09
C LYS A 83 1.61 10.40 -1.22
N TYR A 84 1.61 9.07 -1.02
CA TYR A 84 0.39 8.25 -0.92
C TYR A 84 -0.10 8.06 0.52
N LEU A 85 0.65 8.56 1.51
CA LEU A 85 0.12 8.70 2.86
C LEU A 85 -0.85 9.88 2.96
N ASN A 86 -0.98 10.79 1.99
CA ASN A 86 -1.89 11.93 2.14
C ASN A 86 -3.35 11.50 2.42
N ASP A 87 -3.82 10.40 1.84
CA ASP A 87 -5.14 9.85 2.17
C ASP A 87 -5.12 9.04 3.48
N LEU A 88 -4.00 8.40 3.81
CA LEU A 88 -3.82 7.77 5.13
C LEU A 88 -3.72 8.80 6.25
N GLN A 89 -3.14 9.98 6.02
CA GLN A 89 -2.95 11.06 6.99
C GLN A 89 -4.28 11.73 7.35
N LYS A 90 -5.29 11.59 6.49
CA LYS A 90 -6.67 11.96 6.83
C LYS A 90 -7.31 10.99 7.84
N ALA A 91 -6.87 9.73 7.84
CA ALA A 91 -7.40 8.68 8.70
C ALA A 91 -6.50 8.34 9.89
N PHE A 92 -5.21 8.67 9.81
CA PHE A 92 -4.18 8.26 10.75
C PHE A 92 -3.15 9.36 11.00
N GLU A 93 -2.73 9.52 12.25
CA GLU A 93 -1.41 10.07 12.55
C GLU A 93 -0.36 9.02 12.15
N VAL A 94 0.60 9.42 11.31
CA VAL A 94 1.63 8.53 10.76
C VAL A 94 3.00 8.89 11.31
N GLN A 95 3.74 7.90 11.82
CA GLN A 95 5.12 8.08 12.28
C GLN A 95 6.01 6.94 11.76
N LEU A 96 7.23 7.29 11.35
CA LEU A 96 8.30 6.32 11.13
C LEU A 96 9.29 6.36 12.27
N ILE A 97 9.58 5.20 12.85
CA ILE A 97 10.41 5.07 14.02
C ILE A 97 11.50 4.03 13.72
N ASP A 98 12.77 4.39 13.88
CA ASP A 98 13.85 3.39 13.87
C ASP A 98 13.69 2.46 15.09
N LYS A 99 13.82 1.15 14.92
CA LYS A 99 13.54 0.15 15.97
C LYS A 99 14.21 0.44 17.32
N PRO A 100 15.47 0.92 17.41
CA PRO A 100 16.10 1.28 18.67
C PRO A 100 15.41 2.43 19.41
N ASN A 101 14.68 3.30 18.71
CA ASN A 101 14.02 4.46 19.26
C ASN A 101 12.59 4.16 19.76
N LEU A 102 12.09 2.94 19.55
CA LEU A 102 10.79 2.53 20.09
C LEU A 102 10.94 2.19 21.58
N THR A 103 10.46 3.08 22.45
CA THR A 103 10.57 2.94 23.91
C THR A 103 9.39 2.23 24.55
N SER A 104 8.19 2.29 23.94
CA SER A 104 6.97 1.70 24.48
C SER A 104 5.95 1.39 23.39
N PHE A 105 4.98 0.54 23.75
CA PHE A 105 3.83 0.22 22.91
C PHE A 105 2.55 0.73 23.56
N HIS A 106 1.65 1.30 22.76
CA HIS A 106 0.27 1.53 23.14
C HIS A 106 -0.52 0.23 22.95
N ALA A 107 -1.18 -0.23 24.01
CA ALA A 107 -2.05 -1.41 23.94
C ALA A 107 -3.42 -1.13 23.29
N ASP A 108 -3.72 0.15 23.02
CA ASP A 108 -4.98 0.58 22.41
C ASP A 108 -5.07 0.10 20.95
N PRO A 109 -6.16 -0.56 20.55
CA PRO A 109 -6.33 -1.10 19.20
C PRO A 109 -6.47 -0.02 18.11
N LYS A 110 -6.54 1.26 18.47
CA LYS A 110 -6.39 2.41 17.55
C LYS A 110 -4.96 2.61 17.07
N TYR A 111 -3.99 1.93 17.67
CA TYR A 111 -2.59 1.97 17.26
C TYR A 111 -2.20 0.69 16.50
N GLY A 112 -1.60 0.87 15.33
CA GLY A 112 -1.02 -0.18 14.51
C GLY A 112 0.50 0.00 14.41
N TYR A 113 1.25 -1.03 14.78
CA TYR A 113 2.70 -1.06 14.71
C TYR A 113 3.15 -2.13 13.72
N PHE A 114 3.84 -1.72 12.65
CA PHE A 114 4.19 -2.61 11.55
C PHE A 114 5.68 -2.55 11.24
N ASP A 115 6.26 -3.70 10.89
CA ASP A 115 7.59 -3.75 10.30
C ASP A 115 7.53 -3.17 8.88
N LEU A 116 8.14 -2.00 8.69
CA LEU A 116 8.13 -1.28 7.41
C LEU A 116 8.73 -2.14 6.28
N GLY A 117 9.73 -2.97 6.60
CA GLY A 117 10.42 -3.82 5.61
C GLY A 117 9.57 -4.98 5.09
N LYS A 118 8.39 -5.24 5.68
CA LYS A 118 7.46 -6.27 5.24
C LYS A 118 6.29 -5.73 4.42
N ILE A 119 6.16 -4.41 4.31
CA ILE A 119 5.05 -3.75 3.61
C ILE A 119 5.42 -3.55 2.15
N THR A 120 4.54 -3.98 1.24
CA THR A 120 4.64 -3.61 -0.17
C THR A 120 3.80 -2.36 -0.42
N PHE A 121 4.42 -1.26 -0.81
CA PHE A 121 3.72 0.01 -1.03
C PHE A 121 3.02 0.10 -2.41
N PRO A 122 1.89 0.82 -2.51
CA PRO A 122 1.32 1.65 -1.46
C PRO A 122 0.44 0.89 -0.49
N LEU A 123 0.19 1.54 0.64
CA LEU A 123 -0.88 1.17 1.53
C LEU A 123 -2.21 1.70 1.00
N MET A 124 -3.27 0.91 1.14
CA MET A 124 -4.62 1.28 0.70
C MET A 124 -5.61 1.07 1.85
N LEU A 125 -6.57 1.98 1.97
CA LEU A 125 -7.75 1.79 2.79
C LEU A 125 -8.92 1.37 1.90
N ARG A 126 -9.58 0.29 2.30
CA ARG A 126 -10.83 -0.16 1.68
C ARG A 126 -11.81 -0.67 2.73
N THR A 127 -13.04 -0.89 2.31
CA THR A 127 -13.98 -1.73 3.07
C THR A 127 -13.59 -3.19 2.94
N TRP A 128 -14.03 -4.01 3.89
CA TRP A 128 -13.87 -5.46 3.77
C TRP A 128 -14.61 -6.02 2.55
N GLN A 129 -14.14 -7.15 2.05
CA GLN A 129 -14.69 -7.87 0.90
C GLN A 129 -15.00 -9.33 1.28
N ALA A 130 -15.99 -9.92 0.62
CA ALA A 130 -16.33 -11.31 0.85
C ALA A 130 -15.15 -12.21 0.46
N GLY A 131 -14.75 -13.10 1.38
CA GLY A 131 -13.60 -13.99 1.17
C GLY A 131 -12.29 -13.45 1.74
N ASP A 132 -12.26 -12.20 2.23
CA ASP A 132 -11.09 -11.63 2.91
C ASP A 132 -10.58 -12.57 4.01
N LYS A 133 -9.26 -12.76 4.04
CA LYS A 133 -8.55 -13.53 5.05
C LYS A 133 -7.30 -12.80 5.49
N PHE A 134 -7.02 -12.90 6.77
CA PHE A 134 -5.80 -12.38 7.36
C PHE A 134 -5.34 -13.31 8.47
N LYS A 135 -4.14 -13.11 9.00
CA LYS A 135 -3.59 -13.87 10.13
C LYS A 135 -3.65 -12.98 11.36
N PRO A 136 -4.68 -13.04 12.22
CA PRO A 136 -4.79 -12.16 13.38
C PRO A 136 -3.52 -12.22 14.24
N PHE A 137 -3.05 -11.08 14.73
CA PHE A 137 -1.85 -11.00 15.56
C PHE A 137 -1.88 -12.03 16.71
N GLY A 138 -0.81 -12.82 16.84
CA GLY A 138 -0.69 -13.90 17.82
C GLY A 138 -1.29 -15.25 17.40
N MET A 139 -2.05 -15.30 16.30
CA MET A 139 -2.54 -16.56 15.72
C MET A 139 -1.55 -17.13 14.70
N LYS A 140 -1.55 -18.46 14.51
CA LYS A 140 -0.72 -19.15 13.52
C LYS A 140 -1.39 -19.29 12.15
N GLU A 141 -2.71 -19.42 12.14
CA GLU A 141 -3.49 -19.72 10.94
C GLU A 141 -4.22 -18.48 10.39
N LEU A 142 -4.54 -18.55 9.10
CA LEU A 142 -5.41 -17.57 8.46
C LEU A 142 -6.85 -17.73 8.96
N LYS A 143 -7.51 -16.61 9.19
CA LYS A 143 -8.91 -16.51 9.59
C LYS A 143 -9.67 -15.68 8.56
N LYS A 144 -10.90 -16.09 8.25
CA LYS A 144 -11.79 -15.26 7.43
C LYS A 144 -12.17 -14.01 8.21
N LEU A 145 -12.17 -12.86 7.54
CA LEU A 145 -12.54 -11.60 8.16
C LEU A 145 -14.03 -11.59 8.59
N SER A 146 -14.90 -12.30 7.86
CA SER A 146 -16.29 -12.51 8.26
C SER A 146 -16.41 -13.16 9.63
N ASP A 147 -15.60 -14.20 9.88
CA ASP A 147 -15.62 -15.00 11.11
C ASP A 147 -14.98 -14.22 12.24
N PHE A 148 -13.91 -13.47 11.95
CA PHE A 148 -13.33 -12.50 12.88
C PHE A 148 -14.37 -11.47 13.34
N PHE A 149 -15.16 -10.90 12.43
CA PHE A 149 -16.21 -9.95 12.80
C PHE A 149 -17.34 -10.58 13.62
N VAL A 150 -17.63 -11.86 13.45
CA VAL A 150 -18.59 -12.59 14.30
C VAL A 150 -18.04 -12.72 15.71
N ASP A 151 -16.77 -13.11 15.85
CA ASP A 151 -16.13 -13.32 17.15
C ASP A 151 -15.96 -12.02 17.94
N GLU A 152 -15.65 -10.91 17.26
CA GLU A 152 -15.62 -9.56 17.84
C GLU A 152 -17.03 -8.97 18.03
N LYS A 153 -18.10 -9.73 17.73
CA LYS A 153 -19.51 -9.35 17.89
C LYS A 153 -19.89 -8.06 17.16
N ILE A 154 -19.30 -7.81 16.01
CA ILE A 154 -19.54 -6.59 15.22
C ILE A 154 -20.89 -6.71 14.49
N PRO A 155 -21.83 -5.76 14.70
CA PRO A 155 -23.10 -5.72 14.00
C PRO A 155 -22.93 -5.65 12.48
N ARG A 156 -23.82 -6.32 11.74
CA ARG A 156 -23.73 -6.40 10.27
C ARG A 156 -23.68 -5.02 9.59
N ASN A 157 -24.42 -4.05 10.12
CA ASN A 157 -24.49 -2.70 9.57
C ASN A 157 -23.17 -1.94 9.72
N ASP A 158 -22.37 -2.28 10.73
CA ASP A 158 -21.12 -1.58 11.05
C ASP A 158 -19.93 -2.16 10.29
N LYS A 159 -20.00 -3.42 9.84
CA LYS A 159 -18.90 -4.12 9.16
C LYS A 159 -18.36 -3.36 7.95
N ASN A 160 -19.24 -2.73 7.18
CA ASN A 160 -18.86 -1.97 5.98
C ASN A 160 -18.20 -0.62 6.30
N CYS A 161 -18.35 -0.13 7.53
CA CYS A 161 -17.74 1.11 7.98
C CYS A 161 -16.34 0.89 8.58
N ILE A 162 -15.95 -0.36 8.84
CA ILE A 162 -14.63 -0.69 9.39
C ILE A 162 -13.58 -0.60 8.28
N PRO A 163 -12.58 0.29 8.40
CA PRO A 163 -11.50 0.37 7.43
C PRO A 163 -10.59 -0.85 7.52
N VAL A 164 -10.22 -1.38 6.37
CA VAL A 164 -9.23 -2.44 6.20
C VAL A 164 -8.03 -1.84 5.49
N LEU A 165 -6.87 -1.85 6.17
CA LEU A 165 -5.60 -1.42 5.61
C LEU A 165 -4.93 -2.60 4.92
N THR A 166 -4.55 -2.40 3.65
CA THR A 166 -3.87 -3.41 2.83
C THR A 166 -2.57 -2.88 2.23
N ASP A 167 -1.68 -3.79 1.86
CA ASP A 167 -0.51 -3.49 1.03
C ASP A 167 -0.87 -3.51 -0.47
N ALA A 168 0.10 -3.25 -1.35
CA ALA A 168 -0.10 -3.22 -2.80
C ALA A 168 -0.46 -4.58 -3.42
N ASN A 169 -0.23 -5.68 -2.69
CA ASN A 169 -0.60 -7.02 -3.10
C ASN A 169 -1.99 -7.42 -2.55
N ASP A 170 -2.73 -6.47 -1.98
CA ASP A 170 -4.01 -6.68 -1.28
C ASP A 170 -3.91 -7.60 -0.06
N ASN A 171 -2.71 -7.73 0.53
CA ASN A 171 -2.58 -8.37 1.82
C ASN A 171 -3.15 -7.46 2.90
N ILE A 172 -4.08 -7.97 3.70
CA ILE A 172 -4.56 -7.29 4.90
C ILE A 172 -3.42 -7.13 5.90
N ILE A 173 -3.17 -5.89 6.30
CA ILE A 173 -2.19 -5.50 7.32
C ILE A 173 -2.89 -5.22 8.65
N TRP A 174 -4.06 -4.58 8.61
CA TRP A 174 -4.78 -4.17 9.80
C TRP A 174 -6.28 -4.03 9.56
N ILE A 175 -7.07 -4.61 10.46
CA ILE A 175 -8.47 -4.26 10.64
C ILE A 175 -8.49 -3.08 11.61
N CYS A 176 -8.61 -1.87 11.07
CA CYS A 176 -8.34 -0.63 11.80
C CYS A 176 -9.25 -0.48 13.03
N GLY A 177 -8.66 -0.23 14.19
CA GLY A 177 -9.39 -0.17 15.47
C GLY A 177 -9.66 -1.54 16.11
N PHE A 178 -9.18 -2.63 15.50
CA PHE A 178 -9.36 -3.99 16.00
C PHE A 178 -8.04 -4.75 16.09
N ARG A 179 -7.59 -5.39 14.99
CA ARG A 179 -6.49 -6.37 15.03
C ARG A 179 -5.57 -6.26 13.82
N THR A 180 -4.27 -6.23 14.08
CA THR A 180 -3.22 -6.28 13.05
C THR A 180 -2.99 -7.70 12.56
N ASP A 181 -2.39 -7.84 11.38
CA ASP A 181 -1.96 -9.12 10.83
C ASP A 181 -0.55 -9.50 11.34
N ASP A 182 -0.42 -10.72 11.87
CA ASP A 182 0.80 -11.26 12.48
C ASP A 182 2.00 -11.25 11.53
N ARG A 183 1.78 -11.36 10.21
CA ARG A 183 2.85 -11.37 9.22
C ARG A 183 3.63 -10.06 9.22
N PHE A 184 2.96 -8.94 9.45
CA PHE A 184 3.54 -7.59 9.44
C PHE A 184 4.08 -7.14 10.80
N LYS A 185 4.09 -8.02 11.81
CA LYS A 185 4.57 -7.67 13.15
C LYS A 185 6.03 -7.29 13.17
N ILE A 186 6.36 -6.44 14.15
CA ILE A 186 7.72 -6.12 14.55
C ILE A 186 8.40 -7.39 15.09
N SER A 187 9.66 -7.56 14.74
CA SER A 187 10.55 -8.62 15.20
C SER A 187 11.93 -8.05 15.52
N ASP A 188 12.84 -8.88 16.01
CA ASP A 188 14.23 -8.47 16.27
C ASP A 188 14.98 -8.06 15.00
N LYS A 189 14.48 -8.47 13.83
CA LYS A 189 15.04 -8.10 12.51
C LYS A 189 14.50 -6.79 11.96
N THR A 190 13.46 -6.22 12.59
CA THR A 190 12.83 -4.98 12.13
C THR A 190 13.80 -3.82 12.31
N LYS A 191 14.05 -3.07 11.23
CA LYS A 191 14.91 -1.88 11.26
C LYS A 191 14.13 -0.60 11.44
N LYS A 192 13.02 -0.47 10.70
CA LYS A 192 12.12 0.67 10.73
C LYS A 192 10.69 0.20 10.98
N ILE A 193 9.97 0.98 11.76
CA ILE A 193 8.59 0.74 12.14
C ILE A 193 7.72 1.80 11.50
N LEU A 194 6.61 1.36 10.89
CA LEU A 194 5.47 2.23 10.60
C LEU A 194 4.51 2.18 11.78
N LEU A 195 4.32 3.32 12.42
CA LEU A 195 3.29 3.54 13.43
C LEU A 195 2.14 4.32 12.81
N LEU A 196 0.94 3.75 12.89
CA LEU A 196 -0.30 4.39 12.51
C LEU A 196 -1.20 4.50 13.74
N LYS A 197 -1.78 5.67 13.98
CA LYS A 197 -2.78 5.86 15.03
C LYS A 197 -4.02 6.48 14.40
N MET A 198 -5.19 5.87 14.60
CA MET A 198 -6.45 6.41 14.06
C MET A 198 -6.73 7.81 14.59
N ILE A 199 -7.09 8.71 13.66
CA ILE A 199 -7.65 10.03 13.98
C ILE A 199 -9.16 9.85 14.17
N ASN A 200 -9.71 10.38 15.25
CA ASN A 200 -11.14 10.36 15.51
C ASN A 200 -11.90 11.30 14.56
#